data_AF-A0A7C5WFP1-F1
#
_entry.id   AF-A0A7C5WFP1-F1
#
_cell.length_a   1.000
_cell.length_b   1.000
_cell.length_c   1.000
_cell.angle_alpha   90.00
_cell.angle_beta   90.00
_cell.angle_gamma   90.00
#
_symmetry.space_group_name_H-M   'P 1'
#
loop_
_entity.id
_entity.type
_entity.pdbx_description
1 polymer ?
#
loop_
_entity_poly.entity_id
_entity_poly.type
_entity_poly.pdbx_seq_one_letter_code
_entity_poly.pdbx_strand_id
1 'polypeptide(L)'
;MRTTFAAAIALPLLLSTPAGAQEVCGLPARLTPAYALAMHGAFQSSCQKTGCTVIGRTVERHRVMLARKTDKAAWQIWLTLAGRADVSEGVEFIIDGGEPQRIPPEFLIDTGGGVSVRIDEKLSDVVLEMLDGGKALTIAYATRQGDKRRVTLSLEGLKKMRDWSNCALNKLNGSGK
;
A
#
# COMPACT_ATOMS: atom_id res chain seq x y z
N MET A 1 9.16 61.00 29.81
CA MET A 1 8.03 60.04 29.78
C MET A 1 8.05 59.35 28.43
N ARG A 2 8.40 58.06 28.40
CA ARG A 2 8.41 57.22 27.19
C ARG A 2 7.23 56.26 27.30
N THR A 3 6.25 56.41 26.42
CA THR A 3 5.13 55.45 26.28
C THR A 3 5.37 54.60 25.05
N THR A 4 5.61 53.32 25.30
CA THR A 4 5.82 52.25 24.33
C THR A 4 4.46 51.72 23.87
N PHE A 5 4.23 51.56 22.56
CA PHE A 5 3.23 50.65 22.02
C PHE A 5 3.84 49.89 20.85
N ALA A 6 4.34 48.69 21.12
CA ALA A 6 4.65 47.70 20.10
C ALA A 6 3.39 46.83 19.94
N ALA A 7 2.62 47.07 18.87
CA ALA A 7 1.52 46.20 18.50
C ALA A 7 2.10 44.91 17.87
N ALA A 8 2.03 43.82 18.62
CA ALA A 8 2.30 42.49 18.08
C ALA A 8 1.12 42.09 17.18
N ILE A 9 1.34 42.15 15.87
CA ILE A 9 0.43 41.56 14.88
C ILE A 9 0.60 40.05 14.97
N ALA A 10 -0.27 39.40 15.74
CA ALA A 10 -0.45 37.97 15.69
C ALA A 10 -1.04 37.60 14.33
N LEU A 11 -0.20 37.16 13.40
CA LEU A 11 -0.65 36.45 12.21
C LEU A 11 -1.31 35.14 12.68
N PRO A 12 -2.60 34.91 12.43
CA PRO A 12 -3.16 33.58 12.64
C PRO A 12 -2.49 32.64 11.64
N LEU A 13 -1.71 31.69 12.16
CA LEU A 13 -1.34 30.47 11.48
C LEU A 13 -2.64 29.76 11.11
N LEU A 14 -3.14 30.04 9.91
CA LEU A 14 -4.17 29.26 9.23
C LEU A 14 -3.62 27.84 9.10
N LEU A 15 -3.95 27.01 10.07
CA LEU A 15 -4.01 25.56 9.95
C LEU A 15 -4.86 25.28 8.70
N SER A 16 -4.20 24.97 7.60
CA SER A 16 -4.82 24.45 6.39
C SER A 16 -5.41 23.09 6.71
N THR A 17 -6.63 23.08 7.24
CA THR A 17 -7.51 21.93 7.11
C THR A 17 -7.59 21.64 5.61
N PRO A 18 -7.33 20.40 5.15
CA PRO A 18 -7.50 20.08 3.74
C PRO A 18 -8.98 20.25 3.43
N ALA A 19 -9.32 21.37 2.80
CA ALA A 19 -10.68 21.65 2.33
C ALA A 19 -11.11 20.48 1.42
N GLY A 20 -12.06 19.68 1.90
CA GLY A 20 -12.58 18.50 1.18
C GLY A 20 -12.19 17.13 1.75
N ALA A 21 -11.49 17.05 2.87
CA ALA A 21 -11.40 15.79 3.62
C ALA A 21 -12.71 15.56 4.39
N GLN A 22 -13.40 14.47 4.07
CA GLN A 22 -14.55 13.98 4.81
C GLN A 22 -14.24 12.61 5.40
N GLU A 23 -14.97 12.21 6.44
CA GLU A 23 -14.83 10.86 6.96
C GLU A 23 -15.51 9.86 6.02
N VAL A 24 -14.76 8.87 5.54
CA VAL A 24 -15.28 7.75 4.75
C VAL A 24 -14.77 6.48 5.37
N CYS A 25 -15.68 5.59 5.78
CA CYS A 25 -15.32 4.28 6.32
C CYS A 25 -14.32 4.37 7.49
N GLY A 26 -14.50 5.36 8.38
CA GLY A 26 -13.67 5.55 9.57
C GLY A 26 -12.27 6.12 9.33
N LEU A 27 -11.99 6.65 8.13
CA LEU A 27 -10.75 7.37 7.84
C LEU A 27 -11.03 8.73 7.16
N PRO A 28 -10.22 9.77 7.42
CA PRO A 28 -10.21 10.97 6.61
C PRO A 28 -9.87 10.62 5.16
N ALA A 29 -10.74 11.03 4.24
CA ALA A 29 -10.63 10.67 2.84
C ALA A 29 -11.14 11.80 1.94
N ARG A 30 -10.65 11.81 0.71
CA ARG A 30 -11.25 12.57 -0.38
C ARG A 30 -12.20 11.65 -1.12
N LEU A 31 -13.48 12.02 -1.21
CA LEU A 31 -14.48 11.29 -1.98
C LEU A 31 -15.08 12.19 -3.06
N THR A 32 -15.17 11.66 -4.26
CA THR A 32 -15.87 12.26 -5.39
C THR A 32 -16.75 11.19 -6.04
N PRO A 33 -17.66 11.54 -6.97
CA PRO A 33 -18.43 10.56 -7.73
C PRO A 33 -17.57 9.59 -8.57
N ALA A 34 -16.33 9.97 -8.89
CA ALA A 34 -15.43 9.19 -9.75
C ALA A 34 -14.41 8.36 -8.97
N TYR A 35 -13.93 8.86 -7.83
CA TYR A 35 -12.89 8.18 -7.05
C TYR A 35 -12.94 8.51 -5.55
N ALA A 36 -12.34 7.63 -4.76
CA ALA A 36 -12.06 7.81 -3.34
C ALA A 36 -10.55 7.65 -3.07
N LEU A 37 -9.99 8.49 -2.21
CA LEU A 37 -8.58 8.46 -1.83
C LEU A 37 -8.43 8.60 -0.32
N ALA A 38 -7.64 7.73 0.30
CA ALA A 38 -7.28 7.83 1.71
C ALA A 38 -5.86 7.33 1.97
N MET A 39 -5.30 7.72 3.11
CA MET A 39 -3.98 7.31 3.57
C MET A 39 -4.05 6.90 5.04
N HIS A 40 -3.33 5.85 5.40
CA HIS A 40 -3.16 5.43 6.78
C HIS A 40 -1.87 4.63 6.95
N GLY A 41 -1.07 4.96 7.97
CA GLY A 41 0.22 4.32 8.20
C GLY A 41 1.15 4.46 7.00
N ALA A 42 1.72 3.33 6.56
CA ALA A 42 2.61 3.28 5.40
C ALA A 42 1.89 3.19 4.04
N PHE A 43 0.55 3.20 4.02
CA PHE A 43 -0.24 2.89 2.83
C PHE A 43 -1.15 4.02 2.39
N GLN A 44 -1.30 4.14 1.07
CA GLN A 44 -2.29 4.96 0.39
C GLN A 44 -3.21 4.04 -0.40
N SER A 45 -4.52 4.33 -0.39
CA SER A 45 -5.48 3.65 -1.26
C SER A 45 -6.17 4.62 -2.18
N SER A 46 -6.36 4.20 -3.44
CA SER A 46 -7.14 4.87 -4.45
C SER A 46 -8.18 3.90 -5.00
N CYS A 47 -9.45 4.26 -4.89
CA CYS A 47 -10.58 3.49 -5.41
C CYS A 47 -11.30 4.25 -6.50
N GLN A 48 -11.71 3.53 -7.53
CA GLN A 48 -12.61 3.94 -8.61
C GLN A 48 -13.74 2.90 -8.72
N LYS A 49 -14.77 3.15 -9.52
CA LYS A 49 -15.87 2.18 -9.72
C LYS A 49 -15.41 0.81 -10.26
N THR A 50 -14.25 0.77 -10.93
CA THR A 50 -13.67 -0.45 -11.50
C THR A 50 -12.80 -1.23 -10.52
N GLY A 51 -12.43 -0.67 -9.38
CA GLY A 51 -11.61 -1.33 -8.38
C GLY A 51 -10.81 -0.39 -7.50
N CYS A 52 -9.96 -0.96 -6.65
CA CYS A 52 -9.09 -0.25 -5.73
C CYS A 52 -7.64 -0.71 -5.87
N THR A 53 -6.72 0.22 -5.62
CA THR A 53 -5.30 -0.07 -5.42
C THR A 53 -4.86 0.43 -4.05
N VAL A 54 -4.09 -0.39 -3.34
CA VAL A 54 -3.44 -0.03 -2.07
C VAL A 54 -1.94 -0.09 -2.30
N ILE A 55 -1.24 1.02 -2.10
CA ILE A 55 0.19 1.14 -2.41
C ILE A 55 0.93 1.48 -1.12
N GLY A 56 1.92 0.65 -0.78
CA GLY A 56 2.84 0.91 0.32
C GLY A 56 3.91 1.93 -0.03
N ARG A 57 4.45 2.59 1.00
CA ARG A 57 5.61 3.49 0.86
C ARG A 57 6.77 2.74 0.20
N THR A 58 7.48 3.45 -0.68
CA THR A 58 8.68 2.92 -1.30
C THR A 58 9.87 3.02 -0.35
N VAL A 59 10.58 1.90 -0.15
CA VAL A 59 11.83 1.83 0.64
C VAL A 59 12.90 1.22 -0.26
N GLU A 60 13.99 1.94 -0.49
CA GLU A 60 15.10 1.47 -1.35
C GLU A 60 14.65 0.99 -2.75
N ARG A 61 13.64 1.65 -3.34
CA ARG A 61 12.99 1.26 -4.61
C ARG A 61 12.16 -0.02 -4.56
N HIS A 62 11.82 -0.50 -3.36
CA HIS A 62 10.90 -1.61 -3.14
C HIS A 62 9.54 -1.13 -2.65
N ARG A 63 8.47 -1.82 -3.03
CA ARG A 63 7.13 -1.57 -2.48
C ARG A 63 6.24 -2.80 -2.60
N VAL A 64 5.26 -2.90 -1.72
CA VAL A 64 4.11 -3.79 -1.86
C VAL A 64 2.94 -2.98 -2.41
N MET A 65 2.21 -3.56 -3.37
CA MET A 65 0.97 -3.02 -3.89
C MET A 65 -0.09 -4.12 -3.92
N LEU A 66 -1.29 -3.80 -3.46
CA LEU A 66 -2.48 -4.63 -3.64
C LEU A 66 -3.38 -3.99 -4.68
N ALA A 67 -4.00 -4.79 -5.54
CA ALA A 67 -5.02 -4.33 -6.46
C ALA A 67 -6.22 -5.27 -6.45
N ARG A 68 -7.43 -4.73 -6.47
CA ARG A 68 -8.66 -5.52 -6.59
C ARG A 68 -9.61 -4.85 -7.54
N LYS A 69 -10.08 -5.60 -8.53
CA LYS A 69 -11.17 -5.16 -9.43
C LYS A 69 -12.53 -5.44 -8.80
N THR A 70 -13.53 -4.65 -9.14
CA THR A 70 -14.90 -4.79 -8.59
C THR A 70 -15.55 -6.13 -8.95
N ASP A 71 -15.21 -6.71 -10.10
CA ASP A 71 -15.71 -8.00 -10.58
C ASP A 71 -14.94 -9.21 -9.99
N LYS A 72 -13.97 -8.97 -9.09
CA LYS A 72 -13.12 -10.01 -8.49
C LYS A 72 -13.21 -9.99 -6.97
N ALA A 73 -13.27 -11.18 -6.38
CA ALA A 73 -13.22 -11.34 -4.93
C ALA A 73 -11.79 -11.15 -4.40
N ALA A 74 -10.81 -11.78 -5.05
CA ALA A 74 -9.42 -11.81 -4.62
C ALA A 74 -8.68 -10.50 -4.87
N TRP A 75 -7.76 -10.17 -3.96
CA TRP A 75 -6.75 -9.13 -4.15
C TRP A 75 -5.54 -9.71 -4.87
N GLN A 76 -5.02 -8.98 -5.84
CA GLN A 76 -3.74 -9.26 -6.48
C GLN A 76 -2.61 -8.58 -5.72
N ILE A 77 -1.54 -9.32 -5.44
CA ILE A 77 -0.37 -8.80 -4.74
C ILE A 77 0.76 -8.57 -5.74
N TRP A 78 1.33 -7.38 -5.71
CA TRP A 78 2.43 -6.96 -6.55
C TRP A 78 3.59 -6.49 -5.69
N LEU A 79 4.80 -6.90 -6.08
CA LEU A 79 6.05 -6.45 -5.51
C LEU A 79 6.77 -5.61 -6.56
N THR A 80 7.28 -4.45 -6.15
CA THR A 80 8.37 -3.81 -6.88
C THR A 80 9.66 -4.15 -6.19
N LEU A 81 10.62 -4.71 -6.94
CA LEU A 81 11.89 -5.19 -6.44
C LEU A 81 13.04 -4.45 -7.14
N ALA A 82 13.99 -3.94 -6.38
CA ALA A 82 15.13 -3.23 -6.94
C ALA A 82 16.12 -4.19 -7.60
N GLY A 83 16.86 -3.73 -8.60
CA GLY A 83 17.97 -4.51 -9.17
C GLY A 83 17.57 -5.69 -10.06
N ARG A 84 16.30 -5.81 -10.47
CA ARG A 84 15.76 -6.90 -11.30
C ARG A 84 15.91 -8.27 -10.62
N ALA A 85 14.89 -8.65 -9.87
CA ALA A 85 14.84 -9.95 -9.22
C ALA A 85 14.94 -11.10 -10.23
N ASP A 86 15.71 -12.11 -9.87
CA ASP A 86 15.66 -13.42 -10.49
C ASP A 86 14.55 -14.23 -9.84
N VAL A 87 13.35 -14.16 -10.43
CA VAL A 87 12.18 -14.88 -9.90
C VAL A 87 12.30 -16.39 -10.05
N SER A 88 13.23 -16.90 -10.86
CA SER A 88 13.46 -18.34 -11.02
C SER A 88 14.03 -19.00 -9.77
N GLU A 89 14.61 -18.19 -8.87
CA GLU A 89 15.08 -18.60 -7.55
C GLU A 89 13.99 -18.50 -6.47
N GLY A 90 12.83 -17.92 -6.77
CA GLY A 90 11.80 -17.64 -5.77
C GLY A 90 12.12 -16.41 -4.91
N VAL A 91 11.23 -16.13 -3.97
CA VAL A 91 11.37 -14.98 -3.04
C VAL A 91 11.02 -15.45 -1.63
N GLU A 92 11.74 -14.98 -0.62
CA GLU A 92 11.44 -15.28 0.77
C GLU A 92 10.76 -14.11 1.46
N PHE A 93 9.67 -14.41 2.17
CA PHE A 93 8.94 -13.49 3.02
C PHE A 93 9.22 -13.82 4.47
N ILE A 94 9.65 -12.83 5.24
CA ILE A 94 9.91 -12.96 6.68
C ILE A 94 9.05 -11.91 7.37
N ILE A 95 7.99 -12.36 8.04
CA ILE A 95 7.05 -11.48 8.76
C ILE A 95 7.56 -11.27 10.18
N ASP A 96 7.69 -10.00 10.59
CA ASP A 96 8.08 -9.60 11.94
C ASP A 96 9.38 -10.26 12.46
N GLY A 97 10.29 -10.63 11.56
CA GLY A 97 11.56 -11.29 11.90
C GLY A 97 11.43 -12.77 12.23
N GLY A 98 10.27 -13.40 11.97
CA GLY A 98 10.04 -14.83 12.18
C GLY A 98 10.67 -15.74 11.12
N GLU A 99 10.13 -16.96 11.02
CA GLU A 99 10.64 -17.97 10.08
C GLU A 99 10.42 -17.56 8.61
N PRO A 100 11.45 -17.70 7.74
CA PRO A 100 11.30 -17.44 6.31
C PRO A 100 10.26 -18.34 5.66
N GLN A 101 9.32 -17.72 4.96
CA GLN A 101 8.34 -18.39 4.11
C GLN A 101 8.76 -18.19 2.65
N ARG A 102 9.12 -19.29 1.98
CA ARG A 102 9.51 -19.23 0.57
C ARG A 102 8.27 -19.20 -0.31
N ILE A 103 8.22 -18.24 -1.21
CA ILE A 103 7.31 -18.19 -2.35
C ILE A 103 8.01 -18.85 -3.55
N PRO A 104 7.56 -20.03 -3.98
CA PRO A 104 8.19 -20.74 -5.09
C PRO A 104 8.07 -19.97 -6.42
N PRO A 105 9.02 -20.16 -7.36
CA PRO A 105 9.04 -19.49 -8.66
C PRO A 105 7.74 -19.60 -9.46
N GLU A 106 7.06 -20.76 -9.41
CA GLU A 106 5.83 -21.01 -10.16
C GLU A 106 4.64 -20.15 -9.70
N PHE A 107 4.74 -19.52 -8.52
CA PHE A 107 3.76 -18.55 -8.02
C PHE A 107 4.22 -17.09 -8.20
N LEU A 108 5.34 -16.86 -8.89
CA LEU A 108 5.88 -15.54 -9.17
C LEU A 108 5.79 -15.23 -10.67
N ILE A 109 4.98 -14.25 -11.00
CA ILE A 109 4.76 -13.82 -12.37
C ILE A 109 5.56 -12.56 -12.61
N ASP A 110 6.66 -12.69 -13.36
CA ASP A 110 7.46 -11.55 -13.80
C ASP A 110 6.68 -10.76 -14.86
N THR A 111 6.37 -9.51 -14.52
CA THR A 111 5.60 -8.58 -15.35
C THR A 111 6.41 -7.37 -15.80
N GLY A 112 7.69 -7.30 -15.40
CA GLY A 112 8.52 -6.11 -15.58
C GLY A 112 10.01 -6.40 -15.63
N GLY A 113 10.42 -7.58 -16.10
CA GLY A 113 11.82 -7.98 -16.20
C GLY A 113 12.53 -8.07 -14.84
N GLY A 114 11.81 -8.55 -13.82
CA GLY A 114 12.27 -8.70 -12.44
C GLY A 114 12.06 -7.45 -11.58
N VAL A 115 11.57 -6.34 -12.15
CA VAL A 115 11.26 -5.12 -11.38
C VAL A 115 9.87 -5.19 -10.78
N SER A 116 8.91 -5.75 -11.52
CA SER A 116 7.52 -5.90 -11.09
C SER A 116 7.18 -7.38 -11.09
N VAL A 117 6.90 -7.92 -9.91
CA VAL A 117 6.59 -9.34 -9.72
C VAL A 117 5.21 -9.44 -9.09
N ARG A 118 4.30 -10.14 -9.76
CA ARG A 118 2.96 -10.41 -9.23
C ARG A 118 2.94 -11.81 -8.61
N ILE A 119 2.30 -11.94 -7.46
CA ILE A 119 2.02 -13.25 -6.86
C ILE A 119 0.82 -13.86 -7.56
N ASP A 120 0.93 -15.13 -7.92
CA ASP A 120 -0.15 -15.88 -8.56
C ASP A 120 -1.40 -15.90 -7.67
N GLU A 121 -2.58 -15.93 -8.29
CA GLU A 121 -3.85 -15.89 -7.56
C GLU A 121 -4.05 -17.10 -6.65
N LYS A 122 -3.46 -18.26 -6.99
CA LYS A 122 -3.53 -19.48 -6.18
C LYS A 122 -2.89 -19.33 -4.79
N LEU A 123 -1.96 -18.38 -4.64
CA LEU A 123 -1.25 -18.13 -3.39
C LEU A 123 -1.59 -16.75 -2.78
N SER A 124 -2.31 -15.91 -3.52
CA SER A 124 -2.62 -14.53 -3.09
C SER A 124 -3.33 -14.48 -1.74
N ASP A 125 -4.31 -15.34 -1.48
CA ASP A 125 -5.05 -15.30 -0.20
C ASP A 125 -4.18 -15.67 1.00
N VAL A 126 -3.34 -16.72 0.86
CA VAL A 126 -2.40 -17.15 1.91
C VAL A 126 -1.38 -16.07 2.19
N VAL A 127 -0.78 -15.47 1.15
CA VAL A 127 0.19 -14.39 1.33
C VAL A 127 -0.48 -13.17 1.93
N LEU A 128 -1.70 -12.84 1.51
CA LEU A 128 -2.42 -11.68 2.03
C LEU A 128 -2.73 -11.85 3.52
N GLU A 129 -3.10 -13.05 3.97
CA GLU A 129 -3.30 -13.37 5.39
C GLU A 129 -2.01 -13.16 6.19
N MET A 130 -0.87 -13.62 5.66
CA MET A 130 0.44 -13.39 6.28
C MET A 130 0.75 -11.88 6.41
N LEU A 131 0.48 -11.11 5.36
CA LEU A 131 0.74 -9.66 5.36
C LEU A 131 -0.21 -8.90 6.29
N ASP A 132 -1.45 -9.34 6.42
CA ASP A 132 -2.44 -8.72 7.31
C ASP A 132 -2.12 -8.93 8.79
N GLY A 133 -1.53 -10.08 9.13
CA GLY A 133 -1.15 -10.42 10.51
C GLY A 133 0.13 -9.74 10.98
N GLY A 134 0.95 -9.24 10.06
CA GLY A 134 2.28 -8.70 10.35
C GLY A 134 2.34 -7.17 10.51
N LYS A 135 3.43 -6.69 11.12
CA LYS A 135 3.78 -5.25 11.18
C LYS A 135 4.91 -4.88 10.23
N ALA A 136 5.78 -5.83 9.89
CA ALA A 136 6.90 -5.67 8.97
C ALA A 136 7.04 -6.90 8.06
N LEU A 137 7.30 -6.66 6.79
CA LEU A 137 7.66 -7.66 5.80
C LEU A 137 9.13 -7.46 5.42
N THR A 138 9.96 -8.46 5.69
CA THR A 138 11.26 -8.55 5.05
C THR A 138 11.16 -9.42 3.80
N ILE A 139 11.61 -8.89 2.66
CA ILE A 139 11.67 -9.58 1.38
C ILE A 139 13.14 -9.90 1.11
N ALA A 140 13.49 -11.17 0.92
CA ALA A 140 14.81 -11.59 0.48
C ALA A 140 14.73 -12.29 -0.88
N TYR A 141 15.65 -11.96 -1.78
CA TYR A 141 15.64 -12.47 -3.16
C TYR A 141 17.02 -12.35 -3.81
N ALA A 142 17.26 -13.11 -4.86
CA ALA A 142 18.43 -12.96 -5.73
C ALA A 142 18.11 -12.00 -6.89
N THR A 143 19.08 -11.20 -7.31
CA THR A 143 19.00 -10.44 -8.58
C THR A 143 19.49 -11.31 -9.73
N ARG A 144 19.15 -10.94 -10.97
CA ARG A 144 19.67 -11.63 -12.17
C ARG A 144 21.19 -11.53 -12.34
N GLN A 145 21.86 -10.64 -11.60
CA GLN A 145 23.32 -10.56 -11.55
C GLN A 145 23.94 -11.46 -10.46
N GLY A 146 23.12 -12.17 -9.68
CA GLY A 146 23.57 -13.02 -8.58
C GLY A 146 23.68 -12.34 -7.22
N ASP A 147 23.47 -11.02 -7.12
CA ASP A 147 23.44 -10.33 -5.82
C ASP A 147 22.27 -10.83 -4.98
N LYS A 148 22.51 -11.07 -3.69
CA LYS A 148 21.43 -11.29 -2.72
C LYS A 148 20.98 -9.94 -2.16
N ARG A 149 19.67 -9.71 -2.15
CA ARG A 149 19.03 -8.51 -1.63
C ARG A 149 18.10 -8.88 -0.49
N ARG A 150 17.99 -7.97 0.48
CA ARG A 150 17.06 -8.05 1.59
C ARG A 150 16.57 -6.65 1.91
N VAL A 151 15.26 -6.46 2.02
CA VAL A 151 14.65 -5.17 2.37
C VAL A 151 13.51 -5.39 3.35
N THR A 152 13.35 -4.50 4.32
CA THR A 152 12.22 -4.52 5.25
C THR A 152 11.26 -3.38 4.95
N LEU A 153 9.99 -3.73 4.75
CA LEU A 153 8.88 -2.83 4.48
C LEU A 153 7.93 -2.83 5.68
N SER A 154 7.42 -1.66 6.05
CA SER A 154 6.34 -1.59 7.04
C SER A 154 5.03 -2.10 6.44
N LEU A 155 4.34 -2.97 7.19
CA LEU A 155 2.97 -3.41 6.94
C LEU A 155 1.95 -2.63 7.79
N GLU A 156 2.42 -1.66 8.61
CA GLU A 156 1.57 -0.86 9.47
C GLU A 156 0.52 -0.11 8.65
N GLY A 157 -0.75 -0.43 8.91
CA GLY A 157 -1.91 0.15 8.24
C GLY A 157 -2.37 -0.61 6.99
N LEU A 158 -1.70 -1.67 6.54
CA LEU A 158 -2.08 -2.44 5.35
C LEU A 158 -3.51 -2.97 5.45
N LYS A 159 -3.77 -3.78 6.49
CA LYS A 159 -5.10 -4.37 6.72
C LYS A 159 -6.19 -3.31 6.80
N LYS A 160 -5.95 -2.23 7.58
CA LYS A 160 -6.91 -1.13 7.72
C LYS A 160 -7.17 -0.43 6.39
N MET A 161 -6.15 -0.22 5.57
CA MET A 161 -6.33 0.37 4.23
C MET A 161 -7.06 -0.57 3.28
N ARG A 162 -6.84 -1.88 3.35
CA ARG A 162 -7.58 -2.85 2.54
C ARG A 162 -9.06 -2.89 2.95
N ASP A 163 -9.34 -2.93 4.25
CA ASP A 163 -10.70 -2.93 4.78
C ASP A 163 -11.43 -1.62 4.43
N TRP A 164 -10.74 -0.48 4.53
CA TRP A 164 -11.23 0.81 4.05
C TRP A 164 -11.56 0.77 2.56
N SER A 165 -10.67 0.19 1.74
CA SER A 165 -10.85 0.11 0.28
C SER A 165 -12.10 -0.69 -0.10
N ASN A 166 -12.35 -1.80 0.59
CA ASN A 166 -13.57 -2.60 0.39
C ASN A 166 -14.83 -1.77 0.70
N CYS A 167 -14.82 -1.01 1.80
CA CYS A 167 -15.95 -0.14 2.15
C CYS A 167 -16.11 1.04 1.17
N ALA A 168 -15.02 1.69 0.76
CA ALA A 168 -15.03 2.80 -0.17
C ALA A 168 -15.56 2.39 -1.55
N LEU A 169 -15.21 1.19 -2.03
CA LEU A 169 -15.72 0.65 -3.29
C LEU A 169 -17.25 0.48 -3.25
N ASN A 170 -17.80 -0.03 -2.14
CA ASN A 170 -19.25 -0.14 -1.96
C ASN A 170 -19.94 1.23 -1.99
N LYS A 171 -19.33 2.26 -1.37
CA LYS A 171 -19.85 3.64 -1.42
C LYS A 171 -19.84 4.20 -2.85
N LEU A 172 -18.73 4.06 -3.59
CA LEU A 172 -18.62 4.53 -4.97
C LEU A 172 -19.63 3.88 -5.92
N ASN A 173 -19.96 2.61 -5.69
CA ASN A 173 -20.98 1.89 -6.47
C ASN A 173 -22.42 2.28 -6.06
N GLY A 174 -22.62 2.70 -4.81
CA GLY A 174 -23.91 3.17 -4.29
C GLY A 174 -24.27 4.61 -4.70
N SER A 175 -23.28 5.49 -4.90
CA SER A 175 -23.49 6.92 -5.21
C SER A 175 -23.96 7.22 -6.65
N GLY A 176 -24.27 6.19 -7.45
CA GLY A 176 -24.77 6.32 -8.83
C GLY A 176 -26.24 5.99 -9.01
N LYS A 177 -27.00 5.87 -7.90
CA LYS A 177 -28.45 5.70 -7.90
C LYS A 177 -29.15 7.00 -7.52
#